data_AF-A0A2G6JEK0-F1
#
_entry.id   AF-A0A2G6JEK0-F1
#
_cell.length_a   1.000
_cell.length_b   1.000
_cell.length_c   1.000
_cell.angle_alpha   90.00
_cell.angle_beta   90.00
_cell.angle_gamma   90.00
#
_symmetry.space_group_name_H-M   'P 1'
#
loop_
_entity.id
_entity.type
_entity.pdbx_description
1 polymer ?
#
loop_
_entity_poly.entity_id
_entity_poly.type
_entity_poly.pdbx_seq_one_letter_code
_entity_poly.pdbx_strand_id
1 'polypeptide(L)'
;MTDSTTPPEKKPLAKDPASFTEFLSSLVGRVVTFANPESLEDAAMGYVLKTGFYRTKLLAVHNDYFCVAAELVHKGKETRKEPVRQFIPMSAIKRVTVGKSDILVHV
;
A
#
# COMPACT_ATOMS: atom_id res chain seq x y z
N MET A 1 -27.60 41.39 20.86
CA MET A 1 -27.25 40.26 19.98
C MET A 1 -25.74 40.27 19.87
N THR A 2 -25.05 39.35 20.55
CA THR A 2 -23.59 39.24 20.56
C THR A 2 -23.21 37.94 19.89
N ASP A 3 -22.62 38.04 18.70
CA ASP A 3 -22.09 36.94 17.92
C ASP A 3 -20.92 36.27 18.65
N SER A 4 -21.06 34.98 18.96
CA SER A 4 -19.97 34.14 19.44
C SER A 4 -19.30 33.44 18.25
N THR A 5 -18.30 34.09 17.66
CA THR A 5 -17.46 33.47 16.63
C THR A 5 -16.40 32.60 17.30
N THR A 6 -16.71 31.31 17.48
CA THR A 6 -15.74 30.30 17.93
C THR A 6 -14.62 30.16 16.89
N PRO A 7 -13.33 30.21 17.26
CA PRO A 7 -12.26 29.99 16.30
C PRO A 7 -12.33 28.56 15.72
N PRO A 8 -12.05 28.37 14.43
CA PRO A 8 -12.08 27.04 13.82
C PRO A 8 -11.01 26.16 14.46
N GLU A 9 -11.47 25.02 14.94
CA GLU A 9 -10.68 23.95 15.54
C GLU A 9 -9.58 23.53 14.55
N LYS A 10 -8.32 23.86 14.85
CA LYS A 10 -7.17 23.41 14.07
C LYS A 10 -7.17 21.88 14.12
N LYS A 11 -7.51 21.24 13.00
CA LYS A 11 -7.24 19.82 12.79
C LYS A 11 -5.78 19.57 13.20
N PRO A 12 -5.51 18.60 14.09
CA PRO A 12 -4.14 18.31 14.49
C PRO A 12 -3.35 18.00 13.22
N LEU A 13 -2.30 18.79 12.95
CA LEU A 13 -1.28 18.41 11.99
C LEU A 13 -0.79 17.04 12.43
N ALA A 14 -0.90 16.05 11.54
CA ALA A 14 -0.45 14.70 11.79
C ALA A 14 0.99 14.78 12.33
N LYS A 15 1.21 14.25 13.55
CA LYS A 15 2.54 14.15 14.13
C LYS A 15 3.42 13.38 13.14
N ASP A 16 4.65 13.85 12.94
CA ASP A 16 5.63 13.09 12.18
C ASP A 16 5.75 11.69 12.82
N PRO A 17 5.70 10.61 12.02
CA PRO A 17 5.72 9.25 12.54
C PRO A 17 7.03 9.00 13.27
N ALA A 18 6.96 8.45 14.49
CA ALA A 18 8.12 8.20 15.34
C ALA A 18 8.93 6.97 14.88
N SER A 19 8.34 6.11 14.03
CA SER A 19 9.01 4.93 13.47
C SER A 19 8.60 4.64 12.03
N PHE A 20 9.42 3.87 11.32
CA PHE A 20 9.10 3.40 9.97
C PHE A 20 7.79 2.59 9.92
N THR A 21 7.53 1.78 10.95
CA THR A 21 6.29 1.02 11.08
C THR A 21 5.08 1.94 11.29
N GLU A 22 5.22 3.01 12.07
CA GLU A 22 4.16 4.03 12.21
C GLU A 22 3.91 4.78 10.90
N PHE A 23 4.98 5.11 10.18
CA PHE A 23 4.87 5.71 8.85
C PHE A 23 4.08 4.81 7.90
N LEU A 24 4.45 3.52 7.78
CA LEU A 24 3.70 2.57 6.95
C LEU A 24 2.27 2.38 7.43
N SER A 25 2.05 2.34 8.75
CA SER A 25 0.71 2.22 9.33
C SER A 25 -0.18 3.42 8.98
N SER A 26 0.40 4.62 8.85
CA SER A 26 -0.32 5.81 8.39
C SER A 26 -0.82 5.71 6.93
N LEU A 27 -0.27 4.76 6.16
CA LEU A 27 -0.65 4.51 4.77
C LEU A 27 -1.76 3.47 4.65
N VAL A 28 -2.19 2.84 5.76
CA VAL A 28 -3.27 1.84 5.73
C VAL A 28 -4.53 2.48 5.15
N GLY A 29 -5.15 1.78 4.20
CA GLY A 29 -6.30 2.25 3.43
C GLY A 29 -5.95 3.08 2.19
N ARG A 30 -4.69 3.51 2.02
CA ARG A 30 -4.24 4.22 0.81
C ARG A 30 -3.83 3.25 -0.29
N VAL A 31 -3.90 3.74 -1.53
CA VAL A 31 -3.33 3.06 -2.70
C VAL A 31 -1.85 3.40 -2.77
N VAL A 32 -1.03 2.36 -2.85
CA VAL A 32 0.43 2.43 -2.91
C VAL A 32 0.89 1.66 -4.14
N THR A 33 1.88 2.18 -4.83
CA THR A 33 2.50 1.50 -5.96
C THR A 33 3.60 0.60 -5.42
N PHE A 34 3.59 -0.67 -5.79
CA PHE A 34 4.63 -1.63 -5.48
C PHE A 34 5.48 -1.84 -6.71
N ALA A 35 6.79 -1.66 -6.57
CA ALA A 35 7.78 -2.07 -7.54
C ALA A 35 8.32 -3.43 -7.09
N ASN A 36 7.88 -4.50 -7.76
CA ASN A 36 8.31 -5.86 -7.46
C ASN A 36 9.09 -6.45 -8.64
N PRO A 37 10.39 -6.73 -8.49
CA PRO A 37 11.19 -7.40 -9.51
C PRO A 37 10.92 -8.91 -9.61
N GLU A 38 10.29 -9.53 -8.60
CA GLU A 38 10.03 -10.97 -8.55
C GLU A 38 8.52 -11.24 -8.57
N SER A 39 8.01 -11.65 -9.72
CA SER A 39 6.65 -12.18 -9.77
C SER A 39 6.61 -13.52 -9.03
N LEU A 40 5.54 -13.77 -8.27
CA LEU A 40 5.11 -15.13 -7.96
C LEU A 40 4.71 -15.77 -9.31
N GLU A 41 5.70 -16.17 -10.12
CA GLU A 41 5.49 -16.55 -11.52
C GLU A 41 4.69 -17.85 -11.65
N ASP A 42 4.57 -18.65 -10.59
CA ASP A 42 3.82 -19.90 -10.61
C ASP A 42 3.04 -20.10 -9.29
N ALA A 43 2.01 -19.27 -9.06
CA ALA A 43 0.92 -19.76 -8.23
C ALA A 43 0.34 -21.01 -8.93
N ALA A 44 0.29 -22.15 -8.23
CA ALA A 44 -0.12 -23.46 -8.77
C ALA A 44 -1.48 -23.48 -9.50
N MET A 45 -2.26 -22.39 -9.43
CA MET A 45 -3.55 -22.20 -10.09
C MET A 45 -3.53 -21.35 -11.37
N GLY A 46 -2.36 -21.01 -11.93
CA GLY A 46 -2.29 -20.30 -13.23
C GLY A 46 -2.52 -18.79 -13.16
N TYR A 47 -2.23 -18.18 -12.01
CA TYR A 47 -2.26 -16.71 -11.84
C TYR A 47 -0.83 -16.16 -11.84
N VAL A 48 -0.64 -14.99 -12.46
CA VAL A 48 0.66 -14.34 -12.54
C VAL A 48 0.51 -12.89 -12.06
N LEU A 49 1.39 -12.47 -11.14
CA LEU A 49 1.61 -11.04 -10.92
C LEU A 49 2.52 -10.53 -12.03
N LYS A 50 2.18 -9.44 -12.70
CA LYS A 50 3.14 -8.85 -13.64
C LYS A 50 4.34 -8.34 -12.80
N THR A 51 5.55 -8.83 -13.13
CA THR A 51 6.80 -8.20 -12.70
C THR A 51 6.78 -6.72 -13.11
N GLY A 52 7.19 -5.82 -12.21
CA GLY A 52 7.17 -4.38 -12.44
C GLY A 52 6.36 -3.59 -11.42
N PHE A 53 5.71 -2.52 -11.88
CA PHE A 53 4.97 -1.59 -11.03
C PHE A 53 3.47 -1.95 -11.02
N TYR A 54 2.91 -2.20 -9.85
CA TYR A 54 1.47 -2.41 -9.69
C TYR A 54 0.91 -1.59 -8.55
N ARG A 55 -0.32 -1.07 -8.73
CA ARG A 55 -1.04 -0.33 -7.69
C ARG A 55 -1.83 -1.30 -6.84
N THR A 56 -1.68 -1.19 -5.52
CA THR A 56 -2.34 -2.07 -4.56
C THR A 56 -2.77 -1.26 -3.34
N LYS A 57 -3.81 -1.70 -2.65
CA LYS A 57 -4.30 -1.03 -1.44
C LYS A 57 -3.63 -1.64 -0.22
N LEU A 58 -2.99 -0.82 0.61
CA LEU A 58 -2.45 -1.29 1.89
C LEU A 58 -3.62 -1.57 2.84
N LEU A 59 -3.73 -2.81 3.33
CA LEU A 59 -4.84 -3.24 4.19
C LEU A 59 -4.47 -3.19 5.66
N ALA A 60 -3.26 -3.65 6.00
CA ALA A 60 -2.78 -3.73 7.37
C ALA A 60 -1.26 -3.73 7.39
N VAL A 61 -0.69 -3.24 8.49
CA VAL A 61 0.74 -3.29 8.77
C VAL A 61 0.91 -4.00 10.11
N HIS A 62 1.75 -5.03 10.13
CA HIS A 62 2.17 -5.73 11.33
C HIS A 62 3.69 -5.53 11.49
N ASN A 63 4.24 -6.04 12.59
CA ASN A 63 5.67 -5.88 12.88
C ASN A 63 6.56 -6.59 11.85
N ASP A 64 6.16 -7.79 11.40
CA ASP A 64 7.00 -8.65 10.56
C ASP A 64 6.61 -8.62 9.07
N TYR A 65 5.39 -8.18 8.76
CA TYR A 65 4.86 -8.14 7.40
C TYR A 65 3.78 -7.06 7.28
N PHE A 66 3.45 -6.69 6.04
CA PHE A 66 2.27 -5.89 5.75
C PHE A 66 1.40 -6.60 4.71
N CYS A 67 0.10 -6.34 4.77
CA CYS A 67 -0.89 -6.97 3.92
C CYS A 67 -1.41 -5.98 2.89
N VAL A 68 -1.45 -6.39 1.63
CA VAL A 68 -1.96 -5.56 0.53
C VAL A 68 -3.04 -6.29 -0.27
N ALA A 69 -4.00 -5.55 -0.80
CA ALA A 69 -4.99 -6.05 -1.77
C ALA A 69 -4.52 -5.78 -3.19
N ALA A 70 -3.91 -6.79 -3.81
CA ALA A 70 -3.47 -6.75 -5.19
C ALA A 70 -4.54 -7.32 -6.13
N GLU A 71 -4.50 -6.95 -7.41
CA GLU A 71 -5.30 -7.57 -8.45
C GLU A 71 -4.45 -8.64 -9.14
N LEU A 72 -4.84 -9.93 -9.03
CA LEU A 72 -4.23 -10.97 -9.87
C LEU A 72 -4.85 -10.96 -11.26
N VAL A 73 -4.02 -11.15 -12.28
CA VAL A 73 -4.45 -11.38 -13.65
C VAL A 73 -4.25 -12.86 -13.96
N HIS A 74 -5.32 -13.54 -14.37
CA HIS A 74 -5.27 -14.96 -14.74
C HIS A 74 -4.54 -15.12 -16.09
N LYS A 75 -3.63 -16.10 -16.21
CA LYS A 75 -2.98 -16.42 -17.50
C LYS A 75 -4.06 -16.70 -18.55
N GLY A 76 -4.06 -15.97 -19.67
CA GLY A 76 -4.99 -16.17 -20.79
C GLY A 76 -6.33 -15.42 -20.71
N LYS A 77 -6.63 -14.68 -19.63
CA LYS A 77 -7.81 -13.80 -19.55
C LYS A 77 -7.46 -12.49 -18.84
N GLU A 78 -6.91 -11.52 -19.57
CA GLU A 78 -6.59 -10.18 -19.03
C GLU A 78 -7.80 -9.42 -18.45
N THR A 79 -9.02 -9.89 -18.72
CA THR A 79 -10.27 -9.22 -18.33
C THR A 79 -10.80 -9.60 -16.95
N ARG A 80 -10.35 -10.69 -16.33
CA ARG A 80 -10.77 -11.05 -14.96
C ARG A 80 -9.67 -10.70 -13.97
N LYS A 81 -9.90 -9.61 -13.24
CA LYS A 81 -9.09 -9.18 -12.11
C LYS A 81 -9.72 -9.69 -10.83
N GLU A 82 -9.01 -10.56 -10.12
CA GLU A 82 -9.47 -11.08 -8.83
C GLU A 82 -8.68 -10.40 -7.70
N PRO A 83 -9.36 -9.86 -6.67
CA PRO A 83 -8.68 -9.25 -5.54
C PRO A 83 -8.04 -10.35 -4.70
N VAL A 84 -6.72 -10.27 -4.53
CA VAL A 84 -5.95 -11.20 -3.71
C VAL A 84 -5.22 -10.45 -2.61
N ARG A 85 -5.26 -11.04 -1.42
CA ARG A 85 -4.47 -10.56 -0.28
C ARG A 85 -3.08 -11.12 -0.38
N GLN A 86 -2.10 -10.23 -0.37
CA GLN A 86 -0.68 -10.60 -0.31
C GLN A 86 -0.09 -10.16 1.02
N PHE A 87 0.83 -10.97 1.50
CA PHE A 87 1.60 -10.72 2.71
C PHE A 87 3.04 -10.51 2.27
N ILE A 88 3.55 -9.30 2.48
CA ILE A 88 4.91 -8.95 2.07
C ILE A 88 5.73 -8.77 3.35
N PRO A 89 6.84 -9.51 3.52
CA PRO A 89 7.71 -9.37 4.68
C PRO A 89 8.25 -7.95 4.78
N MET A 90 8.34 -7.42 6.00
CA MET A 90 8.91 -6.09 6.23
C MET A 90 10.38 -6.03 5.79
N SER A 91 11.10 -7.15 5.94
CA SER A 91 12.50 -7.32 5.50
C SER A 91 12.68 -7.26 3.98
N ALA A 92 11.61 -7.44 3.21
CA ALA A 92 11.68 -7.36 1.76
C ALA A 92 11.66 -5.90 1.26
N ILE A 93 11.27 -4.93 2.09
CA ILE A 93 11.26 -3.52 1.66
C ILE A 93 12.69 -3.00 1.54
N LYS A 94 13.09 -2.67 0.30
CA LYS A 94 14.38 -2.04 0.00
C LYS A 94 14.32 -0.52 0.19
N ARG A 95 13.22 0.12 -0.23
CA ARG A 95 13.06 1.59 -0.19
C ARG A 95 11.59 2.00 -0.26
N VAL A 96 11.24 3.11 0.38
CA VAL A 96 9.96 3.80 0.15
C VAL A 96 10.22 5.20 -0.38
N THR A 97 9.56 5.55 -1.48
CA THR A 97 9.61 6.88 -2.10
C THR A 97 8.23 7.53 -1.97
N VAL A 98 8.18 8.72 -1.36
CA VAL A 98 6.95 9.50 -1.20
C VAL A 98 6.99 10.66 -2.19
N GLY A 99 6.16 10.59 -3.22
CA GLY A 99 5.94 11.66 -4.18
C GLY A 99 4.75 12.54 -3.78
N LYS A 100 4.52 13.60 -4.56
CA LYS A 100 3.40 14.53 -4.34
C LYS A 100 2.02 13.88 -4.48
N SER A 101 1.91 12.89 -5.37
CA SER A 101 0.64 12.23 -5.72
C SER A 101 0.66 10.71 -5.53
N ASP A 102 1.83 10.12 -5.33
CA ASP A 102 2.01 8.67 -5.32
C ASP A 102 3.01 8.28 -4.21
N ILE A 103 2.81 7.08 -3.67
CA ILE A 103 3.75 6.44 -2.75
C ILE A 103 4.21 5.16 -3.42
N LEU A 104 5.52 4.98 -3.52
CA LEU A 104 6.16 3.86 -4.18
C LEU A 104 6.95 3.04 -3.16
N VAL A 105 6.60 1.77 -3.02
CA VAL A 105 7.30 0.81 -2.17
C VAL A 105 8.12 -0.11 -3.08
N HIS A 106 9.43 -0.10 -2.90
CA HIS A 106 10.36 -1.00 -3.58
C HIS A 106 10.58 -2.23 -2.71
N VAL A 107 10.25 -3.39 -3.27
CA VAL A 107 10.45 -4.71 -2.67
C VAL A 107 11.57 -5.43 -3.41
#